data_AF-A0AAV7C3M2-F1
#
_entry.id   AF-A0AAV7C3M2-F1
#
_cell.length_a   1.000
_cell.length_b   1.000
_cell.length_c   1.000
_cell.angle_alpha   90.00
_cell.angle_beta   90.00
_cell.angle_gamma   90.00
#
_symmetry.space_group_name_H-M   'P 1'
#
loop_
_entity.id
_entity.type
_entity.pdbx_description
1 polymer ?
#
loop_
_entity_poly.entity_id
_entity_poly.type
_entity_poly.pdbx_seq_one_letter_code
_entity_poly.pdbx_strand_id
1 'polypeptide(L)'
;MVKIFELSEKSLQASEIISTSPLLQILEKTERNEKLLPILLKEALDGNSLTILLTCLNVEELSGKEILSVLSVADRVRGISKKVSATHWDPEETARKLRGQIKSLRSQLLSDSTLEESAVRQLAEAVKELQMVKRQTWKEKREVSKQLGEKKKCHHEECQNCQCYQLSDLSEAVTADLSPHQRLINLINQSRQQQLNEDYETSDKGETYLKQSSENCDLTLDDHAKYNSRDDYMQETTSNKRILSDCLGMEMEFLMAQARREWLKEQHKALIHMEIIGLEQDQDKQAINTVEQEVQHLHKEKSVMVLQLEALRRERNEAEKDLDLLCHFYKEEAQAHKQHILQIFHAYRGLLEEQMDAQEHRYRKLLEETIQDAVQLSARNQELETENKQLQNSLTELRRKDLKKS
;
A
#
# COMPACT_ATOMS: atom_id res chain seq x y z
N MET A 1 5.28 -13.45 -6.69
CA MET A 1 4.17 -12.95 -7.53
C MET A 1 2.96 -12.84 -6.62
N VAL A 2 2.52 -11.62 -6.30
CA VAL A 2 1.32 -11.41 -5.47
C VAL A 2 0.14 -11.30 -6.41
N LYS A 3 -0.80 -12.25 -6.33
CA LYS A 3 -2.07 -12.19 -7.08
C LYS A 3 -3.14 -11.70 -6.10
N ILE A 4 -3.65 -10.49 -6.32
CA ILE A 4 -4.74 -9.91 -5.54
C ILE A 4 -6.02 -10.19 -6.30
N PHE A 5 -6.98 -10.85 -5.65
CA PHE A 5 -8.31 -11.09 -6.19
C PHE A 5 -9.30 -10.29 -5.36
N GLU A 6 -9.91 -9.30 -5.98
CA GLU A 6 -11.01 -8.56 -5.37
C GLU A 6 -12.32 -9.25 -5.76
N LEU A 7 -12.95 -9.90 -4.79
CA LEU A 7 -14.27 -10.47 -4.93
C LEU A 7 -15.25 -9.46 -4.34
N SER A 8 -15.68 -8.49 -5.15
CA SER A 8 -16.69 -7.52 -4.75
C SER A 8 -18.06 -8.20 -4.74
N GLU A 9 -18.52 -8.60 -3.56
CA GLU A 9 -19.87 -9.09 -3.33
C GLU A 9 -20.82 -7.88 -3.22
N LYS A 10 -21.26 -7.33 -4.35
CA LYS A 10 -22.35 -6.34 -4.33
C LYS A 10 -23.68 -7.05 -4.08
N SER A 11 -24.30 -6.73 -2.94
CA SER A 11 -25.72 -6.89 -2.61
C SER A 11 -26.41 -8.12 -3.22
N LEU A 12 -26.12 -9.32 -2.69
CA LEU A 12 -26.87 -10.53 -3.03
C LEU A 12 -27.46 -11.10 -1.75
N GLN A 13 -28.74 -11.47 -1.78
CA GLN A 13 -29.44 -11.99 -0.61
C GLN A 13 -28.74 -13.26 -0.08
N ALA A 14 -28.81 -13.52 1.22
CA ALA A 14 -28.13 -14.63 1.91
C ALA A 14 -28.30 -16.03 1.26
N SER A 15 -29.36 -16.27 0.48
CA SER A 15 -29.57 -17.52 -0.29
C SER A 15 -28.75 -17.61 -1.59
N GLU A 16 -28.31 -16.49 -2.15
CA GLU A 16 -27.51 -16.40 -3.37
C GLU A 16 -26.00 -16.40 -3.09
N ILE A 17 -25.55 -15.95 -1.91
CA ILE A 17 -24.13 -15.97 -1.51
C ILE A 17 -23.58 -17.41 -1.47
N ILE A 18 -24.40 -18.36 -1.04
CA ILE A 18 -24.02 -19.78 -0.93
C ILE A 18 -23.90 -20.43 -2.33
N SER A 19 -24.67 -19.99 -3.33
CA SER A 19 -24.66 -20.57 -4.68
C SER A 19 -23.73 -19.86 -5.66
N THR A 20 -23.38 -18.58 -5.41
CA THR A 20 -22.65 -17.74 -6.37
C THR A 20 -21.20 -17.47 -6.02
N SER A 21 -20.75 -17.72 -4.78
CA SER A 21 -19.36 -17.47 -4.42
C SER A 21 -18.42 -18.46 -5.13
N PRO A 22 -17.51 -17.97 -6.01
CA PRO A 22 -16.59 -18.84 -6.74
C PRO A 22 -15.61 -19.56 -5.82
N LEU A 23 -15.37 -19.05 -4.60
CA LEU A 23 -14.56 -19.72 -3.59
C LEU A 23 -15.28 -20.94 -3.01
N LEU A 24 -16.57 -20.83 -2.68
CA LEU A 24 -17.36 -21.96 -2.17
C LEU A 24 -17.47 -23.09 -3.18
N GLN A 25 -17.70 -22.79 -4.45
CA GLN A 25 -17.75 -23.78 -5.52
C GLN A 25 -16.43 -24.57 -5.65
N ILE A 26 -15.29 -23.91 -5.49
CA ILE A 26 -13.97 -24.57 -5.51
C ILE A 26 -13.76 -25.42 -4.26
N LEU A 27 -14.16 -24.93 -3.08
CA LEU A 27 -14.06 -25.66 -1.81
C LEU A 27 -14.97 -26.90 -1.78
N GLU A 28 -16.10 -26.87 -2.49
CA GLU A 28 -17.06 -27.98 -2.57
C GLU A 28 -16.75 -28.96 -3.71
N LYS A 29 -15.69 -28.69 -4.50
CA LYS A 29 -15.24 -29.51 -5.64
C LYS A 29 -16.35 -29.75 -6.68
N THR A 30 -17.32 -28.84 -6.75
CA THR A 30 -18.47 -28.92 -7.64
C THR A 30 -18.06 -28.38 -9.01
N GLU A 31 -17.77 -29.33 -9.91
CA GLU A 31 -17.58 -29.18 -11.36
C GLU A 31 -16.34 -28.42 -11.89
N ARG A 32 -15.89 -28.89 -13.06
CA ARG A 32 -14.83 -28.27 -13.87
C ARG A 32 -15.38 -27.01 -14.53
N ASN A 33 -15.45 -25.93 -13.78
CA ASN A 33 -15.81 -24.63 -14.34
C ASN A 33 -14.74 -24.15 -15.33
N GLU A 34 -15.12 -23.91 -16.59
CA GLU A 34 -14.26 -23.38 -17.68
C GLU A 34 -13.90 -21.89 -17.49
N LYS A 35 -14.41 -21.26 -16.44
CA LYS A 35 -14.15 -19.85 -16.14
C LYS A 35 -12.73 -19.66 -15.58
N LEU A 36 -12.06 -18.59 -16.03
CA LEU A 36 -10.67 -18.29 -15.66
C LEU A 36 -10.46 -18.09 -14.15
N LEU A 37 -11.41 -17.43 -13.47
CA LEU A 37 -11.30 -17.11 -12.05
C LEU A 37 -11.25 -18.39 -11.17
N PRO A 38 -12.15 -19.37 -11.33
CA PRO A 38 -12.04 -20.65 -10.63
C PRO A 38 -10.73 -21.40 -10.85
N ILE A 39 -10.18 -21.39 -12.07
CA ILE A 39 -8.90 -22.04 -12.37
C ILE A 39 -7.76 -21.35 -11.61
N LEU A 40 -7.72 -20.01 -11.63
CA LEU A 40 -6.70 -19.23 -10.94
C LEU A 40 -6.81 -19.34 -9.41
N LEU A 41 -8.04 -19.38 -8.87
CA LEU A 41 -8.29 -19.59 -7.45
C LEU A 41 -7.92 -21.01 -7.03
N LYS A 42 -8.18 -22.02 -7.85
CA LYS A 42 -7.70 -23.40 -7.61
C LYS A 42 -6.18 -23.46 -7.59
N GLU A 43 -5.50 -22.82 -8.53
CA GLU A 43 -4.04 -22.71 -8.50
C GLU A 43 -3.53 -21.96 -7.26
N ALA A 44 -4.24 -20.92 -6.82
CA ALA A 44 -3.89 -20.22 -5.59
C ALA A 44 -4.05 -21.14 -4.38
N LEU A 45 -5.16 -21.87 -4.27
CA LEU A 45 -5.50 -22.73 -3.13
C LEU A 45 -4.70 -24.05 -3.09
N ASP A 46 -4.49 -24.72 -4.21
CA ASP A 46 -3.79 -26.03 -4.25
C ASP A 46 -2.32 -25.92 -4.67
N GLY A 47 -1.92 -24.81 -5.30
CA GLY A 47 -0.59 -24.66 -5.89
C GLY A 47 0.50 -24.21 -4.93
N ASN A 48 1.72 -24.10 -5.47
CA ASN A 48 2.90 -23.64 -4.74
C ASN A 48 2.92 -22.12 -4.60
N SER A 49 2.04 -21.58 -3.75
CA SER A 49 1.95 -20.16 -3.46
C SER A 49 1.62 -19.89 -1.99
N LEU A 50 2.11 -18.76 -1.48
CA LEU A 50 1.63 -18.21 -0.21
C LEU A 50 0.35 -17.43 -0.49
N THR A 51 -0.75 -17.86 0.12
CA THR A 51 -2.07 -17.26 -0.09
C THR A 51 -2.56 -16.65 1.21
N ILE A 52 -2.92 -15.38 1.14
CA ILE A 52 -3.54 -14.65 2.24
C ILE A 52 -4.96 -14.33 1.79
N LEU A 53 -5.95 -14.74 2.58
CA LEU A 53 -7.33 -14.34 2.39
C LEU A 53 -7.60 -13.12 3.27
N LEU A 54 -8.02 -12.02 2.66
CA LEU A 54 -8.51 -10.83 3.36
C LEU A 54 -10.02 -10.79 3.22
N THR A 55 -10.72 -10.87 4.35
CA THR A 55 -12.18 -10.76 4.40
C THR A 55 -12.56 -9.38 4.92
N CYS A 56 -13.10 -8.53 4.05
CA CYS A 56 -13.60 -7.22 4.42
C CYS A 56 -15.08 -7.34 4.83
N LEU A 57 -15.39 -7.06 6.09
CA LEU A 57 -16.74 -7.11 6.63
C LEU A 57 -17.20 -5.69 6.95
N ASN A 58 -18.31 -5.24 6.33
CA ASN A 58 -18.98 -4.03 6.75
C ASN A 58 -20.07 -4.39 7.78
N VAL A 59 -19.80 -4.07 9.05
CA VAL A 59 -20.68 -4.44 10.18
C VAL A 59 -21.99 -3.64 10.16
N GLU A 60 -22.03 -2.48 9.49
CA GLU A 60 -23.20 -1.60 9.44
C GLU A 60 -24.21 -1.99 8.35
N GLU A 61 -23.76 -2.66 7.28
CA GLU A 61 -24.58 -2.98 6.11
C GLU A 61 -24.98 -4.46 6.01
N LEU A 62 -24.24 -5.36 6.66
CA LEU A 62 -24.43 -6.81 6.53
C LEU A 62 -25.35 -7.38 7.62
N SER A 63 -26.26 -8.26 7.22
CA SER A 63 -27.06 -9.03 8.18
C SER A 63 -26.20 -10.06 8.91
N GLY A 64 -26.57 -10.40 10.16
CA GLY A 64 -25.81 -11.38 10.95
C GLY A 64 -25.66 -12.76 10.29
N LYS A 65 -26.57 -13.14 9.38
CA LYS A 65 -26.46 -14.39 8.59
C LYS A 65 -25.37 -14.33 7.52
N GLU A 66 -25.17 -13.16 6.91
CA GLU A 66 -24.15 -12.92 5.89
C GLU A 66 -22.76 -12.83 6.53
N ILE A 67 -22.67 -12.23 7.72
CA ILE A 67 -21.43 -12.24 8.51
C ILE A 67 -21.03 -13.69 8.84
N LEU A 68 -21.98 -14.52 9.29
CA LEU A 68 -21.71 -15.92 9.60
C LEU A 68 -21.35 -16.76 8.36
N SER A 69 -21.92 -16.49 7.18
CA SER A 69 -21.56 -17.19 5.96
C SER A 69 -20.15 -16.84 5.50
N VAL A 70 -19.77 -15.56 5.53
CA VAL A 70 -18.40 -15.12 5.18
C VAL A 70 -17.37 -15.71 6.14
N LEU A 71 -17.66 -15.70 7.46
CA LEU A 71 -16.78 -16.31 8.46
C LEU A 71 -16.65 -17.83 8.29
N SER A 72 -17.73 -18.53 7.94
CA SER A 72 -17.70 -19.97 7.65
C SER A 72 -16.81 -20.29 6.45
N VAL A 73 -16.85 -19.48 5.39
CA VAL A 73 -15.95 -19.63 4.24
C VAL A 73 -14.51 -19.35 4.63
N ALA A 74 -14.26 -18.30 5.41
CA ALA A 74 -12.92 -17.96 5.89
C ALA A 74 -12.29 -19.08 6.72
N ASP A 75 -13.07 -19.69 7.62
CA ASP A 75 -12.62 -20.81 8.45
C ASP A 75 -12.29 -22.06 7.60
N ARG A 76 -13.12 -22.35 6.59
CA ARG A 76 -12.83 -23.43 5.62
C ARG A 76 -11.55 -23.19 4.84
N VAL A 77 -11.28 -21.96 4.40
CA VAL A 77 -10.04 -21.62 3.68
C VAL A 77 -8.82 -21.68 4.61
N ARG A 78 -8.97 -21.27 5.88
CA ARG A 78 -7.93 -21.38 6.91
C ARG A 78 -7.51 -22.83 7.16
N GLY A 79 -8.44 -23.77 7.04
CA GLY A 79 -8.16 -25.21 7.17
C GLY A 79 -7.28 -25.80 6.06
N ILE A 80 -6.99 -25.06 4.97
CA ILE A 80 -6.20 -25.55 3.85
C ILE A 80 -4.71 -25.43 4.16
N SER A 81 -4.07 -26.57 4.43
CA SER A 81 -2.62 -26.67 4.61
C SER A 81 -1.91 -26.91 3.27
N LYS A 82 -0.87 -26.12 2.98
CA LYS A 82 -0.07 -26.22 1.75
C LYS A 82 1.40 -26.49 2.05
N LYS A 83 2.02 -27.30 1.20
CA LYS A 83 3.48 -27.46 1.17
C LYS A 83 4.07 -26.49 0.15
N VAL A 84 4.59 -25.37 0.63
CA VAL A 84 5.23 -24.35 -0.20
C VAL A 84 6.73 -24.64 -0.30
N SER A 85 7.28 -24.61 -1.51
CA SER A 85 8.72 -24.76 -1.77
C SER A 85 9.25 -23.54 -2.48
N ALA A 86 10.49 -23.15 -2.19
CA ALA A 86 11.15 -22.02 -2.83
C ALA A 86 11.31 -22.29 -4.34
N THR A 87 10.58 -21.53 -5.15
CA THR A 87 10.71 -21.56 -6.61
C THR A 87 11.86 -20.65 -7.03
N HIS A 88 13.05 -21.24 -7.25
CA HIS A 88 14.11 -20.57 -7.98
C HIS A 88 13.82 -20.71 -9.48
N TRP A 89 13.30 -19.65 -10.10
CA TRP A 89 13.11 -19.64 -11.54
C TRP A 89 14.44 -19.30 -12.23
N ASP A 90 15.04 -20.27 -12.90
CA ASP A 90 16.19 -20.05 -13.78
C ASP A 90 15.75 -20.00 -15.26
N PRO A 91 15.87 -18.84 -15.95
CA PRO A 91 15.55 -18.71 -17.37
C PRO A 91 16.41 -19.63 -18.25
N GLU A 92 17.65 -19.93 -17.86
CA GLU A 92 18.53 -20.77 -18.68
C GLU A 92 18.15 -22.25 -18.59
N GLU A 93 17.87 -22.74 -17.37
CA GLU A 93 17.37 -24.10 -17.17
C GLU A 93 16.01 -24.33 -17.84
N THR A 94 15.08 -23.38 -17.72
CA THR A 94 13.77 -23.46 -18.38
C THR A 94 13.90 -23.41 -19.90
N ALA A 95 14.74 -22.53 -20.46
CA ALA A 95 15.02 -22.51 -21.89
C ALA A 95 15.70 -23.81 -22.38
N ARG A 96 16.56 -24.42 -21.57
CA ARG A 96 17.23 -25.70 -21.88
C ARG A 96 16.20 -26.84 -21.92
N LYS A 97 15.30 -26.91 -20.93
CA LYS A 97 14.19 -27.88 -20.88
C LYS A 97 13.27 -27.74 -22.10
N LEU A 98 12.84 -26.51 -22.43
CA LEU A 98 12.00 -26.24 -23.60
C LEU A 98 12.68 -26.61 -24.92
N ARG A 99 13.99 -26.32 -25.08
CA ARG A 99 14.75 -26.77 -26.26
C ARG A 99 14.85 -28.29 -26.35
N GLY A 100 14.99 -28.97 -25.21
CA GLY A 100 14.96 -30.43 -25.12
C GLY A 100 13.61 -31.02 -25.56
N GLN A 101 12.51 -30.47 -25.05
CA GLN A 101 11.15 -30.86 -25.44
C GLN A 101 10.89 -30.61 -26.93
N ILE A 102 11.27 -29.46 -27.47
CA ILE A 102 11.17 -29.15 -28.90
C ILE A 102 11.98 -30.16 -29.74
N LYS A 103 13.19 -30.53 -29.28
CA LYS A 103 14.01 -31.52 -29.99
C LYS A 103 13.35 -32.90 -29.99
N SER A 104 12.79 -33.31 -28.85
CA SER A 104 12.07 -34.59 -28.69
C SER A 104 10.81 -34.65 -29.56
N LEU A 105 9.98 -33.60 -29.51
CA LEU A 105 8.74 -33.50 -30.30
C LEU A 105 9.05 -33.47 -31.80
N ARG A 106 10.12 -32.78 -32.23
CA ARG A 106 10.57 -32.82 -33.62
C ARG A 106 11.05 -34.21 -34.04
N SER A 107 11.80 -34.91 -33.20
CA SER A 107 12.22 -36.28 -33.52
C SER A 107 11.03 -37.24 -33.60
N GLN A 108 10.03 -37.09 -32.73
CA GLN A 108 8.80 -37.90 -32.75
C GLN A 108 7.99 -37.65 -34.03
N LEU A 109 7.79 -36.38 -34.41
CA LEU A 109 7.10 -36.00 -35.66
C LEU A 109 7.85 -36.44 -36.93
N LEU A 110 9.17 -36.64 -36.85
CA LEU A 110 9.98 -37.15 -37.96
C LEU A 110 10.01 -38.68 -38.03
N SER A 111 9.75 -39.37 -36.90
CA SER A 111 9.73 -40.84 -36.84
C SER A 111 8.34 -41.43 -37.04
N ASP A 112 7.28 -40.74 -36.62
CA ASP A 112 5.90 -41.18 -36.85
C ASP A 112 5.42 -40.75 -38.23
N SER A 113 4.99 -41.71 -39.04
CA SER A 113 4.40 -41.45 -40.37
C SER A 113 3.01 -40.79 -40.30
N THR A 114 2.41 -40.76 -39.11
CA THR A 114 1.10 -40.13 -38.85
C THR A 114 1.29 -38.84 -38.09
N LEU A 115 0.95 -37.72 -38.74
CA LEU A 115 1.00 -36.39 -38.14
C LEU A 115 -0.11 -36.24 -37.09
N GLU A 116 0.19 -36.51 -35.83
CA GLU A 116 -0.72 -36.18 -34.74
C GLU A 116 -0.81 -34.66 -34.57
N GLU A 117 -1.99 -34.10 -34.79
CA GLU A 117 -2.25 -32.66 -34.61
C GLU A 117 -1.96 -32.18 -33.17
N SER A 118 -2.12 -33.06 -32.18
CA SER A 118 -1.77 -32.81 -30.77
C SER A 118 -0.27 -32.52 -30.61
N ALA A 119 0.60 -33.30 -31.26
CA ALA A 119 2.05 -33.13 -31.21
C ALA A 119 2.50 -31.83 -31.91
N VAL A 120 1.83 -31.45 -33.01
CA VAL A 120 2.09 -30.16 -33.69
C VAL A 120 1.67 -28.97 -32.81
N ARG A 121 0.52 -29.04 -32.14
CA ARG A 121 0.06 -27.99 -31.21
C ARG A 121 1.00 -27.85 -30.02
N GLN A 122 1.40 -28.96 -29.40
CA GLN A 122 2.38 -28.97 -28.30
C GLN A 122 3.74 -28.40 -28.73
N LEU A 123 4.18 -28.71 -29.95
CA LEU A 123 5.41 -28.13 -30.50
C LEU A 123 5.28 -26.61 -30.69
N ALA A 124 4.16 -26.13 -31.25
CA ALA A 124 3.90 -24.70 -31.42
C ALA A 124 3.86 -23.96 -30.08
N GLU A 125 3.26 -24.57 -29.06
CA GLU A 125 3.18 -24.04 -27.70
C GLU A 125 4.57 -23.97 -27.04
N ALA A 126 5.34 -25.06 -27.08
CA ALA A 126 6.70 -25.07 -26.55
C ALA A 126 7.63 -24.05 -27.24
N VAL A 127 7.46 -23.83 -28.55
CA VAL A 127 8.20 -22.79 -29.29
C VAL A 127 7.78 -21.39 -28.84
N LYS A 128 6.48 -21.15 -28.64
CA LYS A 128 5.94 -19.87 -28.15
C LYS A 128 6.44 -19.56 -26.73
N GLU A 129 6.43 -20.55 -25.84
CA GLU A 129 6.98 -20.42 -24.49
C GLU A 129 8.49 -20.14 -24.51
N LEU A 130 9.25 -20.83 -25.36
CA LEU A 130 10.68 -20.57 -25.50
C LEU A 130 10.97 -19.14 -25.99
N GLN A 131 10.15 -18.62 -26.92
CA GLN A 131 10.25 -17.23 -27.35
C GLN A 131 9.92 -16.26 -26.21
N MET A 132 8.90 -16.57 -25.40
CA MET A 132 8.54 -15.75 -24.24
C MET A 132 9.67 -15.70 -23.21
N VAL A 133 10.28 -16.84 -22.86
CA VAL A 133 11.42 -16.92 -21.93
C VAL A 133 12.63 -16.15 -22.46
N LYS A 134 12.92 -16.25 -23.76
CA LYS A 134 13.99 -15.46 -24.40
C LYS A 134 13.73 -13.95 -24.32
N ARG A 135 12.46 -13.53 -24.40
CA ARG A 135 12.05 -12.12 -24.31
C ARG A 135 11.97 -11.56 -22.89
N GLN A 136 12.26 -12.39 -21.88
CA GLN A 136 12.20 -12.00 -20.47
C GLN A 136 13.54 -11.44 -19.95
N THR A 137 14.41 -10.92 -20.82
CA THR A 137 15.60 -10.21 -20.35
C THR A 137 15.20 -8.91 -19.65
N TRP A 138 15.87 -8.57 -18.56
CA TRP A 138 15.61 -7.33 -17.82
C TRP A 138 15.71 -6.08 -18.69
N LYS A 139 16.57 -6.11 -19.70
CA LYS A 139 16.73 -5.02 -20.68
C LYS A 139 15.49 -4.85 -21.55
N GLU A 140 14.94 -5.93 -22.10
CA GLU A 140 13.73 -5.89 -22.93
C GLU A 140 12.48 -5.55 -22.11
N LYS A 141 12.35 -6.07 -20.88
CA LYS A 141 11.26 -5.69 -19.98
C LYS A 141 11.28 -4.20 -19.61
N ARG A 142 12.48 -3.64 -19.36
CA ARG A 142 12.65 -2.22 -19.07
C ARG A 142 12.25 -1.37 -20.27
N GLU A 143 12.65 -1.77 -21.47
CA GLU A 143 12.32 -1.08 -22.72
C GLU A 143 10.81 -1.12 -23.00
N VAL A 144 10.17 -2.29 -22.86
CA VAL A 144 8.70 -2.41 -23.01
C VAL A 144 7.95 -1.58 -21.97
N SER A 145 8.42 -1.56 -20.70
CA SER A 145 7.83 -0.72 -19.65
C SER A 145 7.98 0.77 -19.96
N LYS A 146 9.12 1.19 -20.52
CA LYS A 146 9.36 2.57 -20.95
C LYS A 146 8.43 2.97 -22.10
N GLN A 147 8.32 2.12 -23.12
CA GLN A 147 7.40 2.32 -24.24
C GLN A 147 5.92 2.36 -23.79
N LEU A 148 5.53 1.56 -22.80
CA LEU A 148 4.19 1.64 -22.21
C LEU A 148 3.98 2.91 -21.40
N GLY A 149 5.01 3.40 -20.70
CA GLY A 149 4.98 4.69 -20.01
C GLY A 149 4.83 5.86 -20.99
N GLU A 150 5.59 5.84 -22.08
CA GLU A 150 5.48 6.81 -23.18
C GLU A 150 4.11 6.73 -23.87
N LYS A 151 3.58 5.53 -24.11
CA LYS A 151 2.23 5.32 -24.66
C LYS A 151 1.10 5.86 -23.77
N LYS A 152 1.23 5.70 -22.46
CA LYS A 152 0.30 6.27 -21.49
C LYS A 152 0.42 7.79 -21.41
N LYS A 153 1.63 8.33 -21.62
CA LYS A 153 1.88 9.76 -21.70
C LYS A 153 1.26 10.39 -22.95
N CYS A 154 1.35 9.75 -24.11
CA CYS A 154 0.68 10.25 -25.32
C CYS A 154 -0.85 10.05 -25.32
N HIS A 155 -1.39 9.06 -24.59
CA HIS A 155 -2.84 9.02 -24.31
C HIS A 155 -3.32 10.12 -23.35
N HIS A 156 -2.43 10.76 -22.59
CA HIS A 156 -2.75 11.96 -21.82
C HIS A 156 -2.78 13.22 -22.71
N GLU A 157 -1.93 13.28 -23.73
CA GLU A 157 -1.84 14.41 -24.67
C GLU A 157 -2.90 14.37 -25.79
N GLU A 158 -3.38 13.18 -26.21
CA GLU A 158 -4.47 13.03 -27.20
C GLU A 158 -5.88 13.10 -26.57
N CYS A 159 -5.98 13.15 -25.24
CA CYS A 159 -7.25 13.28 -24.53
C CYS A 159 -7.63 14.75 -24.31
N GLN A 160 -7.53 15.59 -25.34
CA GLN A 160 -8.06 16.95 -25.33
C GLN A 160 -9.56 17.00 -25.66
N ASN A 161 -10.21 15.85 -25.91
CA ASN A 161 -11.62 15.79 -26.30
C ASN A 161 -12.42 14.60 -25.71
N CYS A 162 -11.97 13.96 -24.62
CA CYS A 162 -12.80 13.01 -23.88
C CYS A 162 -13.34 13.67 -22.62
N GLN A 163 -14.66 13.64 -22.45
CA GLN A 163 -15.39 14.12 -21.27
C GLN A 163 -15.11 13.25 -20.03
N CYS A 164 -13.92 13.34 -19.46
CA CYS A 164 -13.61 12.64 -18.20
C CYS A 164 -12.93 13.53 -17.17
N TYR A 165 -13.32 14.79 -17.03
CA TYR A 165 -13.15 15.56 -15.78
C TYR A 165 -14.25 16.62 -15.65
N GLN A 166 -15.38 16.24 -15.06
CA GLN A 166 -16.21 17.23 -14.35
C GLN A 166 -15.58 17.40 -12.97
N LEU A 167 -14.68 18.39 -12.83
CA LEU A 167 -14.31 19.08 -11.58
C LEU A 167 -13.21 20.13 -11.84
N SER A 168 -13.35 20.96 -12.88
CA SER A 168 -12.41 22.07 -13.12
C SER A 168 -13.08 23.38 -13.56
N ASP A 169 -14.37 23.54 -13.27
CA ASP A 169 -15.09 24.79 -13.57
C ASP A 169 -14.88 25.83 -12.46
N LEU A 170 -13.65 26.33 -12.32
CA LEU A 170 -13.37 27.61 -11.61
C LEU A 170 -12.08 28.26 -12.15
N SER A 171 -11.97 28.50 -13.46
CA SER A 171 -10.95 29.45 -13.94
C SER A 171 -11.18 29.99 -15.36
N GLU A 172 -12.43 30.16 -15.79
CA GLU A 172 -12.73 30.96 -16.98
C GLU A 172 -13.31 32.31 -16.57
N ALA A 173 -12.46 33.15 -15.97
CA ALA A 173 -12.64 34.59 -16.03
C ALA A 173 -11.31 35.31 -15.77
N VAL A 174 -10.96 36.21 -16.70
CA VAL A 174 -10.02 37.35 -16.57
C VAL A 174 -8.59 37.14 -17.15
N THR A 175 -8.50 37.60 -18.41
CA THR A 175 -7.44 38.38 -19.11
C THR A 175 -6.26 37.69 -19.81
N ALA A 176 -6.19 37.99 -21.11
CA ALA A 176 -5.42 37.31 -22.15
C ALA A 176 -3.99 37.84 -22.40
N ASP A 177 -3.43 38.73 -21.55
CA ASP A 177 -2.20 39.47 -21.92
C ASP A 177 -0.97 39.27 -21.00
N LEU A 178 -0.92 38.19 -20.21
CA LEU A 178 0.21 37.97 -19.29
C LEU A 178 1.03 36.73 -19.65
N SER A 179 2.37 36.86 -19.61
CA SER A 179 3.31 35.75 -19.86
C SER A 179 3.15 34.63 -18.83
N PRO A 180 3.44 33.36 -19.18
CA PRO A 180 3.28 32.22 -18.28
C PRO A 180 3.97 32.38 -16.91
N HIS A 181 5.09 33.10 -16.87
CA HIS A 181 5.83 33.36 -15.64
C HIS A 181 5.10 34.36 -14.72
N GLN A 182 4.48 35.39 -15.30
CA GLN A 182 3.69 36.36 -14.54
C GLN A 182 2.41 35.74 -13.97
N ARG A 183 1.84 34.75 -14.68
CA ARG A 183 0.70 33.95 -14.19
C ARG A 183 1.07 33.13 -12.95
N LEU A 184 2.24 32.47 -12.99
CA LEU A 184 2.72 31.68 -11.86
C LEU A 184 3.01 32.56 -10.63
N ILE A 185 3.63 33.73 -10.83
CA ILE A 185 3.90 34.68 -9.74
C ILE A 185 2.59 35.18 -9.11
N ASN A 186 1.57 35.48 -9.92
CA ASN A 186 0.27 35.91 -9.41
C ASN A 186 -0.47 34.80 -8.65
N LEU A 187 -0.38 33.55 -9.12
CA LEU A 187 -0.90 32.37 -8.42
C LEU A 187 -0.21 32.15 -7.07
N ILE A 188 1.12 32.27 -7.02
CA ILE A 188 1.91 32.16 -5.78
C ILE A 188 1.49 33.25 -4.79
N ASN A 189 1.35 34.50 -5.25
CA ASN A 189 0.92 35.59 -4.39
C ASN A 189 -0.53 35.42 -3.90
N GLN A 190 -1.41 34.88 -4.74
CA GLN A 190 -2.81 34.63 -4.40
C GLN A 190 -2.98 33.51 -3.37
N SER A 191 -2.27 32.38 -3.53
CA SER A 191 -2.24 31.31 -2.53
C SER A 191 -1.65 31.79 -1.20
N ARG A 192 -0.60 32.64 -1.24
CA ARG A 192 -0.03 33.22 -0.01
C ARG A 192 -1.01 34.14 0.71
N GLN A 193 -1.83 34.89 -0.03
CA GLN A 193 -2.86 35.76 0.55
C GLN A 193 -4.03 34.95 1.14
N GLN A 194 -4.41 33.84 0.51
CA GLN A 194 -5.44 32.92 1.02
C GLN A 194 -5.00 32.26 2.33
N GLN A 195 -3.76 31.78 2.41
CA GLN A 195 -3.20 31.22 3.64
C GLN A 195 -3.18 32.24 4.79
N LEU A 196 -2.79 33.48 4.52
CA LEU A 196 -2.82 34.54 5.54
C LEU A 196 -4.26 34.84 6.01
N ASN A 197 -5.24 34.87 5.12
CA ASN A 197 -6.64 35.12 5.51
C ASN A 197 -7.25 33.96 6.31
N GLU A 198 -6.90 32.71 6.00
CA GLU A 198 -7.32 31.53 6.77
C GLU A 198 -6.70 31.51 8.17
N ASP A 199 -5.45 31.95 8.32
CA ASP A 199 -4.78 32.10 9.61
C ASP A 199 -5.41 33.23 10.47
N TYR A 200 -5.85 34.33 9.85
CA TYR A 200 -6.57 35.40 10.55
C TYR A 200 -7.99 34.97 10.96
N GLU A 201 -8.71 34.21 10.14
CA GLU A 201 -10.06 33.71 10.48
C GLU A 201 -10.05 32.60 11.54
N THR A 202 -9.00 31.78 11.60
CA THR A 202 -8.85 30.73 12.63
C THR A 202 -8.45 31.32 13.99
N SER A 203 -7.70 32.42 14.00
CA SER A 203 -7.39 33.17 15.23
C SER A 203 -8.63 33.84 15.84
N ASP A 204 -9.51 34.43 15.03
CA ASP A 204 -10.72 35.15 15.51
C ASP A 204 -11.83 34.19 15.99
N LYS A 205 -11.90 32.98 15.40
CA LYS A 205 -12.75 31.87 15.87
C LYS A 205 -12.21 31.25 17.17
N GLY A 206 -10.90 31.26 17.41
CA GLY A 206 -10.31 30.77 18.67
C GLY A 206 -10.68 31.61 19.89
N GLU A 207 -10.71 32.94 19.75
CA GLU A 207 -11.02 33.86 20.85
C GLU A 207 -12.52 33.92 21.21
N THR A 208 -13.40 33.62 20.25
CA THR A 208 -14.85 33.58 20.49
C THR A 208 -15.29 32.29 21.20
N TYR A 209 -14.63 31.15 20.97
CA TYR A 209 -14.93 29.89 21.66
C TYR A 209 -14.39 29.82 23.09
N LEU A 210 -13.27 30.49 23.40
CA LEU A 210 -12.70 30.52 24.76
C LEU A 210 -13.54 31.37 25.73
N LYS A 211 -14.29 32.38 25.25
CA LYS A 211 -15.22 33.16 26.08
C LYS A 211 -16.49 32.39 26.44
N GLN A 212 -16.99 31.51 25.57
CA GLN A 212 -18.19 30.70 25.83
C GLN A 212 -17.93 29.51 26.77
N SER A 213 -16.70 29.01 26.83
CA SER A 213 -16.31 27.92 27.75
C SER A 213 -16.14 28.37 29.21
N SER A 214 -16.08 29.68 29.49
CA SER A 214 -15.88 30.20 30.84
C SER A 214 -17.17 30.34 31.66
N GLU A 215 -18.35 30.22 31.04
CA GLU A 215 -19.63 30.51 31.70
C GLU A 215 -20.44 29.27 32.13
N ASN A 216 -19.98 28.05 31.84
CA ASN A 216 -20.67 26.83 32.27
C ASN A 216 -19.68 25.80 32.85
N CYS A 217 -19.32 25.96 34.11
CA CYS A 217 -18.61 24.95 34.88
C CYS A 217 -19.40 24.61 36.15
N ASP A 218 -20.40 23.74 35.98
CA ASP A 218 -20.89 22.86 37.03
C ASP A 218 -21.13 21.49 36.39
N LEU A 219 -20.48 20.45 36.94
CA LEU A 219 -20.88 19.04 37.05
C LEU A 219 -19.78 17.98 36.73
N THR A 220 -19.37 17.32 37.83
CA THR A 220 -19.15 15.88 38.08
C THR A 220 -18.12 15.00 37.32
N LEU A 221 -17.46 14.17 38.13
CA LEU A 221 -16.32 13.26 37.92
C LEU A 221 -16.47 12.11 36.89
N ASP A 222 -17.49 12.09 36.03
CA ASP A 222 -17.74 10.95 35.11
C ASP A 222 -17.26 11.18 33.66
N ASP A 223 -16.69 12.36 33.36
CA ASP A 223 -16.30 12.74 31.99
C ASP A 223 -14.86 12.35 31.58
N HIS A 224 -14.07 11.76 32.49
CA HIS A 224 -12.66 11.43 32.20
C HIS A 224 -12.48 10.26 31.20
N ALA A 225 -13.51 9.43 30.96
CA ALA A 225 -13.42 8.35 29.97
C ALA A 225 -13.65 8.82 28.52
N LYS A 226 -14.29 9.98 28.30
CA LYS A 226 -14.49 10.55 26.95
C LYS A 226 -13.32 11.41 26.48
N TYR A 227 -12.46 11.86 27.39
CA TYR A 227 -11.32 12.71 27.05
C TYR A 227 -10.18 11.93 26.38
N ASN A 228 -9.95 10.66 26.74
CA ASN A 228 -8.86 9.87 26.16
C ASN A 228 -9.12 9.41 24.72
N SER A 229 -10.37 9.14 24.33
CA SER A 229 -10.70 8.69 22.96
C SER A 229 -10.64 9.82 21.92
N ARG A 230 -10.64 11.09 22.37
CA ARG A 230 -10.59 12.27 21.52
C ARG A 230 -9.15 12.70 21.24
N ASP A 231 -8.22 12.45 22.16
CA ASP A 231 -6.79 12.73 21.98
C ASP A 231 -6.12 11.75 21.00
N ASP A 232 -6.47 10.46 21.04
CA ASP A 232 -5.96 9.46 20.07
C ASP A 232 -6.40 9.77 18.63
N TYR A 233 -7.67 10.15 18.43
CA TYR A 233 -8.20 10.50 17.10
C TYR A 233 -7.61 11.81 16.55
N MET A 234 -7.25 12.75 17.44
CA MET A 234 -6.56 13.99 17.07
C MET A 234 -5.07 13.77 16.78
N GLN A 235 -4.41 12.83 17.46
CA GLN A 235 -3.02 12.45 17.18
C GLN A 235 -2.87 11.69 15.86
N GLU A 236 -3.82 10.82 15.52
CA GLU A 236 -3.79 10.05 14.28
C GLU A 236 -4.13 10.93 13.06
N THR A 237 -5.08 11.85 13.19
CA THR A 237 -5.41 12.80 12.12
C THR A 237 -4.33 13.87 11.92
N THR A 238 -3.63 14.31 12.97
CA THR A 238 -2.48 15.21 12.83
C THR A 238 -1.25 14.51 12.25
N SER A 239 -1.04 13.23 12.57
CA SER A 239 0.02 12.41 11.98
C SER A 239 -0.23 12.13 10.49
N ASN A 240 -1.47 11.77 10.12
CA ASN A 240 -1.85 11.55 8.72
C ASN A 240 -1.83 12.84 7.89
N LYS A 241 -2.21 13.99 8.47
CA LYS A 241 -2.07 15.31 7.81
C LYS A 241 -0.62 15.71 7.59
N ARG A 242 0.30 15.39 8.52
CA ARG A 242 1.74 15.59 8.33
C ARG A 242 2.30 14.72 7.22
N ILE A 243 1.98 13.42 7.21
CA ILE A 243 2.42 12.50 6.15
C ILE A 243 1.93 12.96 4.77
N LEU A 244 0.67 13.40 4.66
CA LEU A 244 0.13 13.91 3.39
C LEU A 244 0.81 15.23 2.96
N SER A 245 1.09 16.11 3.92
CA SER A 245 1.82 17.38 3.69
C SER A 245 3.28 17.13 3.26
N ASP A 246 3.95 16.16 3.86
CA ASP A 246 5.34 15.82 3.58
C ASP A 246 5.48 15.10 2.23
N CYS A 247 4.52 14.23 1.86
CA CYS A 247 4.46 13.63 0.53
C CYS A 247 4.21 14.66 -0.59
N LEU A 248 3.32 15.63 -0.35
CA LEU A 248 3.08 16.73 -1.29
C LEU A 248 4.28 17.69 -1.39
N GLY A 249 5.03 17.84 -0.29
CA GLY A 249 6.29 18.59 -0.25
C GLY A 249 7.36 18.00 -1.16
N MET A 250 7.54 16.67 -1.14
CA MET A 250 8.55 15.98 -1.96
C MET A 250 8.27 16.14 -3.47
N GLU A 251 7.02 15.96 -3.89
CA GLU A 251 6.64 16.09 -5.29
C GLU A 251 6.81 17.54 -5.78
N MET A 252 6.49 18.51 -4.92
CA MET A 252 6.72 19.93 -5.19
C MET A 252 8.23 20.26 -5.30
N GLU A 253 9.06 19.76 -4.38
CA GLU A 253 10.51 19.99 -4.42
C GLU A 253 11.16 19.39 -5.67
N PHE A 254 10.73 18.20 -6.08
CA PHE A 254 11.16 17.57 -7.31
C PHE A 254 10.80 18.41 -8.54
N LEU A 255 9.56 18.91 -8.61
CA LEU A 255 9.12 19.78 -9.71
C LEU A 255 9.88 21.11 -9.74
N MET A 256 10.13 21.72 -8.57
CA MET A 256 10.94 22.93 -8.48
C MET A 256 12.40 22.70 -8.90
N ALA A 257 12.99 21.55 -8.55
CA ALA A 257 14.32 21.16 -9.01
C ALA A 257 14.35 20.96 -10.55
N GLN A 258 13.32 20.31 -11.10
CA GLN A 258 13.19 20.14 -12.54
C GLN A 258 13.08 21.48 -13.28
N ALA A 259 12.18 22.37 -12.83
CA ALA A 259 12.00 23.69 -13.41
C ALA A 259 13.28 24.54 -13.37
N ARG A 260 14.04 24.49 -12.25
CA ARG A 260 15.35 25.16 -12.14
C ARG A 260 16.35 24.65 -13.17
N ARG A 261 16.46 23.34 -13.36
CA ARG A 261 17.37 22.74 -14.36
C ARG A 261 16.96 23.08 -15.79
N GLU A 262 15.67 23.10 -16.07
CA GLU A 262 15.15 23.50 -17.38
C GLU A 262 15.46 24.98 -17.68
N TRP A 263 15.23 25.87 -16.72
CA TRP A 263 15.58 27.28 -16.86
C TRP A 263 17.08 27.47 -17.11
N LEU A 264 17.94 26.80 -16.33
CA LEU A 264 19.39 26.90 -16.49
C LEU A 264 19.86 26.42 -17.88
N LYS A 265 19.25 25.35 -18.40
CA LYS A 265 19.51 24.85 -19.76
C LYS A 265 19.13 25.87 -20.81
N GLU A 266 17.95 26.48 -20.71
CA GLU A 266 17.51 27.48 -21.68
C GLU A 266 18.39 28.74 -21.64
N GLN A 267 18.82 29.18 -20.44
CA GLN A 267 19.78 30.28 -20.30
C GLN A 267 21.12 29.97 -20.99
N HIS A 268 21.70 28.78 -20.76
CA HIS A 268 22.95 28.40 -21.40
C HIS A 268 22.80 28.23 -22.92
N LYS A 269 21.70 27.64 -23.40
CA LYS A 269 21.41 27.53 -24.84
C LYS A 269 21.36 28.90 -25.50
N ALA A 270 20.71 29.88 -24.89
CA ALA A 270 20.62 31.24 -25.42
C ALA A 270 22.01 31.90 -25.53
N LEU A 271 22.85 31.77 -24.50
CA LEU A 271 24.21 32.31 -24.50
C LEU A 271 25.10 31.66 -25.58
N ILE A 272 25.06 30.33 -25.68
CA ILE A 272 25.82 29.58 -26.69
C ILE A 272 25.35 29.95 -28.09
N HIS A 273 24.03 30.05 -28.31
CA HIS A 273 23.48 30.39 -29.62
C HIS A 273 23.89 31.80 -30.05
N MET A 274 23.88 32.78 -29.13
CA MET A 274 24.33 34.14 -29.41
C MET A 274 25.80 34.19 -29.86
N GLU A 275 26.68 33.42 -29.21
CA GLU A 275 28.10 33.36 -29.56
C GLU A 275 28.34 32.65 -30.92
N ILE A 276 27.52 31.63 -31.23
CA ILE A 276 27.54 30.95 -32.56
C ILE A 276 27.08 31.89 -33.67
N ILE A 277 26.01 32.67 -33.46
CA ILE A 277 25.58 33.67 -34.45
C ILE A 277 26.69 34.71 -34.69
N GLY A 278 27.40 35.12 -33.63
CA GLY A 278 28.56 36.01 -33.76
C GLY A 278 29.67 35.40 -34.61
N LEU A 279 29.95 34.11 -34.43
CA LEU A 279 30.89 33.36 -35.27
C LEU A 279 30.48 33.33 -36.75
N GLU A 280 29.23 33.02 -37.04
CA GLU A 280 28.70 32.92 -38.41
C GLU A 280 28.76 34.27 -39.13
N GLN A 281 28.36 35.36 -38.46
CA GLN A 281 28.41 36.70 -39.03
C GLN A 281 29.83 37.20 -39.32
N ASP A 282 30.82 36.71 -38.58
CA ASP A 282 32.22 37.07 -38.79
C ASP A 282 32.88 36.18 -39.85
N GLN A 283 32.40 34.95 -40.05
CA GLN A 283 32.76 34.13 -41.22
C GLN A 283 32.24 34.74 -42.52
N ASP A 284 31.01 35.23 -42.55
CA ASP A 284 30.40 35.84 -43.75
C ASP A 284 31.10 37.13 -44.21
N LYS A 285 31.83 37.82 -43.31
CA LYS A 285 32.57 39.06 -43.61
C LYS A 285 34.01 38.82 -44.08
N GLN A 286 34.55 37.62 -43.94
CA GLN A 286 35.95 37.30 -44.23
C GLN A 286 36.12 36.76 -45.66
N ALA A 287 36.41 37.64 -46.63
CA ALA A 287 36.68 37.29 -48.02
C ALA A 287 38.19 37.14 -48.37
N ILE A 288 39.12 37.40 -47.42
CA ILE A 288 40.57 37.37 -47.66
C ILE A 288 41.28 36.67 -46.49
N ASN A 289 41.74 35.43 -46.68
CA ASN A 289 42.40 34.62 -45.65
C ASN A 289 43.77 35.19 -45.26
N THR A 290 43.86 35.80 -44.07
CA THR A 290 45.14 36.08 -43.39
C THR A 290 45.27 35.20 -42.15
N VAL A 291 46.51 34.81 -41.81
CA VAL A 291 46.82 33.97 -40.63
C VAL A 291 46.27 34.58 -39.33
N GLU A 292 46.21 35.91 -39.23
CA GLU A 292 45.62 36.61 -38.08
C GLU A 292 44.11 36.40 -37.95
N GLN A 293 43.37 36.26 -39.05
CA GLN A 293 41.94 35.98 -39.04
C GLN A 293 41.63 34.53 -38.64
N GLU A 294 42.47 33.57 -39.05
CA GLU A 294 42.36 32.16 -38.62
C GLU A 294 42.58 32.01 -37.11
N VAL A 295 43.56 32.71 -36.54
CA VAL A 295 43.80 32.71 -35.09
C VAL A 295 42.62 33.31 -34.32
N GLN A 296 41.99 34.37 -34.86
CA GLN A 296 40.79 34.98 -34.25
C GLN A 296 39.57 34.07 -34.35
N HIS A 297 39.39 33.37 -35.47
CA HIS A 297 38.32 32.40 -35.67
C HIS A 297 38.45 31.23 -34.68
N LEU A 298 39.63 30.63 -34.56
CA LEU A 298 39.92 29.58 -33.58
C LEU A 298 39.75 30.06 -32.12
N HIS A 299 40.05 31.33 -31.82
CA HIS A 299 39.84 31.89 -30.50
C HIS A 299 38.35 31.97 -30.13
N LYS A 300 37.49 32.31 -31.10
CA LYS A 300 36.04 32.37 -30.91
C LYS A 300 35.40 30.98 -30.87
N GLU A 301 35.87 30.03 -31.67
CA GLU A 301 35.45 28.62 -31.54
C GLU A 301 35.82 28.06 -30.16
N LYS A 302 37.02 28.40 -29.67
CA LYS A 302 37.43 28.08 -28.30
C LYS A 302 36.50 28.76 -27.27
N SER A 303 36.07 30.01 -27.48
CA SER A 303 35.10 30.70 -26.62
C SER A 303 33.79 29.90 -26.51
N VAL A 304 33.22 29.49 -27.65
CA VAL A 304 31.99 28.67 -27.70
C VAL A 304 32.18 27.34 -26.97
N MET A 305 33.29 26.63 -27.22
CA MET A 305 33.57 25.37 -26.53
C MET A 305 33.73 25.55 -25.01
N VAL A 306 34.36 26.64 -24.57
CA VAL A 306 34.49 26.97 -23.14
C VAL A 306 33.10 27.22 -22.53
N LEU A 307 32.25 27.99 -23.20
CA LEU A 307 30.87 28.24 -22.75
C LEU A 307 30.05 26.95 -22.65
N GLN A 308 30.17 26.05 -23.64
CA GLN A 308 29.52 24.74 -23.60
C GLN A 308 30.00 23.88 -22.43
N LEU A 309 31.32 23.83 -22.18
CA LEU A 309 31.89 23.08 -21.06
C LEU A 309 31.46 23.67 -19.71
N GLU A 310 31.43 24.99 -19.58
CA GLU A 310 30.95 25.66 -18.37
C GLU A 310 29.46 25.43 -18.13
N ALA A 311 28.64 25.50 -19.17
CA ALA A 311 27.20 25.20 -19.11
C ALA A 311 26.94 23.79 -18.57
N LEU A 312 27.60 22.79 -19.18
CA LEU A 312 27.48 21.40 -18.75
C LEU A 312 27.97 21.18 -17.32
N ARG A 313 29.04 21.86 -16.91
CA ARG A 313 29.54 21.78 -15.53
C ARG A 313 28.54 22.37 -14.54
N ARG A 314 27.93 23.52 -14.83
CA ARG A 314 26.94 24.15 -13.95
C ARG A 314 25.66 23.31 -13.86
N GLU A 315 25.17 22.78 -14.98
CA GLU A 315 23.99 21.90 -15.01
C GLU A 315 24.23 20.60 -14.22
N ARG A 316 25.42 20.00 -14.37
CA ARG A 316 25.79 18.82 -13.58
C ARG A 316 25.86 19.13 -12.10
N ASN A 317 26.51 20.23 -11.72
CA ASN A 317 26.62 20.62 -10.31
C ASN A 317 25.25 20.89 -9.69
N GLU A 318 24.31 21.50 -10.43
CA GLU A 318 22.96 21.75 -9.93
C GLU A 318 22.16 20.45 -9.80
N ALA A 319 22.27 19.54 -10.77
CA ALA A 319 21.66 18.21 -10.67
C ALA A 319 22.22 17.37 -9.51
N GLU A 320 23.51 17.52 -9.19
CA GLU A 320 24.16 16.84 -8.07
C GLU A 320 23.64 17.37 -6.72
N LYS A 321 23.49 18.69 -6.57
CA LYS A 321 22.84 19.28 -5.39
C LYS A 321 21.40 18.82 -5.21
N ASP A 322 20.62 18.80 -6.29
CA ASP A 322 19.23 18.34 -6.25
C ASP A 322 19.15 16.86 -5.82
N LEU A 323 20.06 16.03 -6.32
CA LEU A 323 20.15 14.62 -5.94
C LEU A 323 20.55 14.46 -4.47
N ASP A 324 21.49 15.25 -3.97
CA ASP A 324 21.90 15.24 -2.57
C ASP A 324 20.75 15.63 -1.63
N LEU A 325 19.99 16.67 -1.99
CA LEU A 325 18.78 17.08 -1.26
C LEU A 325 17.74 15.97 -1.21
N LEU A 326 17.43 15.36 -2.35
CA LEU A 326 16.48 14.26 -2.43
C LEU A 326 16.95 13.02 -1.64
N CYS A 327 18.25 12.72 -1.69
CA CYS A 327 18.87 11.64 -0.93
C CYS A 327 18.80 11.89 0.59
N HIS A 328 19.00 13.14 1.02
CA HIS A 328 18.84 13.55 2.41
C HIS A 328 17.39 13.34 2.87
N PHE A 329 16.43 13.86 2.10
CA PHE A 329 15.01 13.74 2.41
C PHE A 329 14.57 12.28 2.55
N TYR A 330 14.92 11.41 1.60
CA TYR A 330 14.58 9.99 1.68
C TYR A 330 15.19 9.29 2.90
N LYS A 331 16.38 9.72 3.35
CA LYS A 331 16.99 9.17 4.57
C LYS A 331 16.20 9.59 5.81
N GLU A 332 15.77 10.85 5.88
CA GLU A 332 14.97 11.36 6.98
C GLU A 332 13.60 10.70 7.03
N GLU A 333 12.92 10.56 5.88
CA GLU A 333 11.62 9.90 5.78
C GLU A 333 11.72 8.41 6.16
N ALA A 334 12.75 7.70 5.69
CA ALA A 334 12.99 6.32 6.09
C ALA A 334 13.24 6.19 7.60
N GLN A 335 13.93 7.16 8.21
CA GLN A 335 14.13 7.19 9.66
C GLN A 335 12.84 7.48 10.41
N ALA A 336 12.03 8.43 9.94
CA ALA A 336 10.73 8.74 10.51
C ALA A 336 9.78 7.53 10.44
N HIS A 337 9.70 6.86 9.29
CA HIS A 337 8.93 5.63 9.14
C HIS A 337 9.40 4.52 10.09
N LYS A 338 10.72 4.33 10.23
CA LYS A 338 11.27 3.37 11.20
C LYS A 338 10.84 3.70 12.63
N GLN A 339 10.92 4.97 13.03
CA GLN A 339 10.52 5.41 14.37
C GLN A 339 9.02 5.21 14.61
N HIS A 340 8.19 5.56 13.63
CA HIS A 340 6.74 5.38 13.69
C HIS A 340 6.36 3.89 13.84
N ILE A 341 6.96 3.01 13.03
CA ILE A 341 6.73 1.56 13.14
C ILE A 341 7.15 1.04 14.52
N LEU A 342 8.27 1.51 15.07
CA LEU A 342 8.68 1.13 16.42
C LEU A 342 7.70 1.60 17.48
N GLN A 343 7.18 2.83 17.37
CA GLN A 343 6.14 3.35 18.27
C GLN A 343 4.87 2.50 18.22
N ILE A 344 4.43 2.13 17.01
CA ILE A 344 3.29 1.22 16.81
C ILE A 344 3.56 -0.11 17.52
N PHE A 345 4.73 -0.72 17.32
CA PHE A 345 5.08 -1.98 18.00
C PHE A 345 5.12 -1.86 19.52
N HIS A 346 5.56 -0.72 20.06
CA HIS A 346 5.52 -0.47 21.49
C HIS A 346 4.08 -0.37 22.01
N ALA A 347 3.20 0.35 21.30
CA ALA A 347 1.79 0.45 21.66
C ALA A 347 1.07 -0.92 21.61
N TYR A 348 1.27 -1.69 20.53
CA TYR A 348 0.72 -3.04 20.43
C TYR A 348 1.22 -3.97 21.53
N ARG A 349 2.51 -3.88 21.90
CA ARG A 349 3.06 -4.66 23.01
C ARG A 349 2.37 -4.29 24.33
N GLY A 350 2.23 -3.00 24.63
CA GLY A 350 1.53 -2.53 25.84
C GLY A 350 0.09 -3.05 25.91
N LEU A 351 -0.66 -2.94 24.81
CA LEU A 351 -2.04 -3.45 24.75
C LEU A 351 -2.12 -4.97 25.02
N LEU A 352 -1.18 -5.75 24.47
CA LEU A 352 -1.13 -7.18 24.71
C LEU A 352 -0.79 -7.53 26.17
N GLU A 353 0.16 -6.79 26.76
CA GLU A 353 0.52 -6.94 28.18
C GLU A 353 -0.69 -6.65 29.07
N GLU A 354 -1.40 -5.54 28.84
CA GLU A 354 -2.64 -5.20 29.57
C GLU A 354 -3.73 -6.26 29.43
N GLN A 355 -3.91 -6.82 28.23
CA GLN A 355 -4.87 -7.90 28.01
C GLN A 355 -4.48 -9.18 28.77
N MET A 356 -3.21 -9.54 28.78
CA MET A 356 -2.73 -10.70 29.55
C MET A 356 -2.94 -10.49 31.04
N ASP A 357 -2.55 -9.33 31.58
CA ASP A 357 -2.71 -9.00 32.99
C ASP A 357 -4.19 -9.02 33.40
N ALA A 358 -5.08 -8.47 32.56
CA ALA A 358 -6.51 -8.49 32.80
C ALA A 358 -7.10 -9.91 32.80
N GLN A 359 -6.65 -10.78 31.88
CA GLN A 359 -7.07 -12.18 31.86
C GLN A 359 -6.54 -12.94 33.06
N GLU A 360 -5.26 -12.78 33.40
CA GLU A 360 -4.65 -13.40 34.56
C GLU A 360 -5.36 -12.99 35.84
N HIS A 361 -5.68 -11.70 36.00
CA HIS A 361 -6.42 -11.21 37.15
C HIS A 361 -7.81 -11.85 37.25
N ARG A 362 -8.55 -11.99 36.13
CA ARG A 362 -9.85 -12.67 36.11
C ARG A 362 -9.74 -14.15 36.50
N TYR A 363 -8.74 -14.86 35.97
CA TYR A 363 -8.53 -16.27 36.31
C TYR A 363 -8.12 -16.48 37.76
N ARG A 364 -7.23 -15.62 38.30
CA ARG A 364 -6.86 -15.66 39.72
C ARG A 364 -8.08 -15.41 40.61
N LYS A 365 -8.90 -14.39 40.30
CA LYS A 365 -10.12 -14.09 41.07
C LYS A 365 -11.12 -15.24 41.04
N LEU A 366 -11.39 -15.81 39.86
CA LEU A 366 -12.28 -16.97 39.74
C LEU A 366 -11.76 -18.17 40.53
N LEU A 367 -10.44 -18.41 40.50
CA LEU A 367 -9.82 -19.48 41.27
C LEU A 367 -9.97 -19.25 42.78
N GLU A 368 -9.77 -18.02 43.25
CA GLU A 368 -10.00 -17.65 44.65
C GLU A 368 -11.44 -17.89 45.08
N GLU A 369 -12.42 -17.45 44.29
CA GLU A 369 -13.86 -17.67 44.54
C GLU A 369 -14.19 -19.18 44.62
N THR A 370 -13.70 -19.98 43.66
CA THR A 370 -13.96 -21.43 43.65
C THR A 370 -13.33 -22.16 44.84
N ILE A 371 -12.13 -21.74 45.27
CA ILE A 371 -11.48 -22.30 46.45
C ILE A 371 -12.27 -21.93 47.71
N GLN A 372 -12.73 -20.69 47.81
CA GLN A 372 -13.54 -20.23 48.93
C GLN A 372 -14.86 -21.00 49.03
N ASP A 373 -15.56 -21.20 47.91
CA ASP A 373 -16.79 -22.00 47.85
C ASP A 373 -16.54 -23.46 48.23
N ALA A 374 -15.46 -24.06 47.72
CA ALA A 374 -15.10 -25.44 48.06
C ALA A 374 -14.82 -25.61 49.56
N VAL A 375 -14.13 -24.64 50.18
CA VAL A 375 -13.88 -24.63 51.63
C VAL A 375 -15.20 -24.50 52.41
N GLN A 376 -16.08 -23.56 52.03
CA GLN A 376 -17.38 -23.38 52.67
C GLN A 376 -18.25 -24.64 52.57
N LEU A 377 -18.34 -25.24 51.37
CA LEU A 377 -19.08 -26.49 51.16
C LEU A 377 -18.47 -27.65 51.96
N SER A 378 -17.14 -27.72 52.07
CA SER A 378 -16.48 -28.75 52.88
C SER A 378 -16.80 -28.60 54.38
N ALA A 379 -16.80 -27.37 54.90
CA ALA A 379 -17.17 -27.09 56.28
C ALA A 379 -18.64 -27.45 56.54
N ARG A 380 -19.56 -27.07 55.65
CA ARG A 380 -20.97 -27.40 55.78
C ARG A 380 -21.22 -28.91 55.70
N ASN A 381 -20.51 -29.62 54.83
CA ASN A 381 -20.58 -31.08 54.76
C ASN A 381 -20.10 -31.74 56.05
N GLN A 382 -19.00 -31.24 56.66
CA GLN A 382 -18.53 -31.73 57.95
C GLN A 382 -19.56 -31.51 59.07
N GLU A 383 -20.23 -30.35 59.12
CA GLU A 383 -21.32 -30.09 60.06
C GLU A 383 -22.46 -31.12 59.88
N LEU A 384 -22.94 -31.29 58.65
CA LEU A 384 -24.01 -32.24 58.34
C LEU A 384 -23.62 -33.69 58.66
N GLU A 385 -22.35 -34.08 58.50
CA GLU A 385 -21.87 -35.40 58.92
C GLU A 385 -21.91 -35.58 60.44
N THR A 386 -21.58 -34.55 61.21
CA THR A 386 -21.67 -34.63 62.68
C THR A 386 -23.11 -34.69 63.16
N GLU A 387 -24.02 -33.90 62.57
CA GLU A 387 -25.47 -33.98 62.83
C GLU A 387 -26.02 -35.37 62.47
N ASN A 388 -25.68 -35.90 61.29
CA ASN A 388 -26.10 -37.24 60.89
C ASN A 388 -25.61 -38.32 61.86
N LYS A 389 -24.36 -38.25 62.33
CA LYS A 389 -23.83 -39.17 63.35
C LYS A 389 -24.60 -39.05 64.67
N GLN A 390 -24.94 -37.83 65.11
CA GLN A 390 -25.74 -37.61 66.32
C GLN A 390 -27.16 -38.19 66.18
N LEU A 391 -27.81 -37.98 65.04
CA LEU A 391 -29.14 -38.54 64.75
C LEU A 391 -29.12 -40.07 64.66
N GLN A 392 -28.08 -40.65 64.07
CA GLN A 392 -27.91 -42.10 64.05
C GLN A 392 -27.76 -42.65 65.47
N ASN A 393 -26.94 -42.01 66.31
CA ASN A 393 -26.78 -42.40 67.71
C ASN A 393 -28.11 -42.35 68.47
N SER A 394 -28.87 -41.25 68.36
CA SER A 394 -30.17 -41.12 69.03
C SER A 394 -31.20 -42.14 68.53
N LEU A 395 -31.22 -42.45 67.23
CA LEU A 395 -32.03 -43.53 66.67
C LEU A 395 -31.64 -44.91 67.22
N THR A 396 -30.35 -45.20 67.36
CA THR A 396 -29.92 -46.47 67.98
C THR A 396 -30.28 -46.55 69.46
N GLU A 397 -30.25 -45.43 70.18
CA GLU A 397 -30.68 -45.37 71.59
C GLU A 397 -32.18 -45.56 71.74
N LEU A 398 -32.99 -44.94 70.88
CA LEU A 398 -34.45 -45.16 70.85
C LEU A 398 -34.77 -46.62 70.55
N ARG A 399 -34.15 -47.21 69.52
CA ARG A 399 -34.28 -48.66 69.23
C ARG A 399 -33.90 -49.54 70.42
N ARG A 400 -32.82 -49.20 71.15
CA ARG A 400 -32.46 -49.91 72.40
C ARG A 400 -33.49 -49.76 73.50
N LYS A 401 -34.12 -48.59 73.64
CA LYS A 401 -35.18 -48.35 74.64
C LYS A 401 -36.45 -49.12 74.30
N ASP A 402 -36.80 -49.21 73.02
CA ASP A 402 -37.97 -49.96 72.56
C ASP A 402 -37.79 -51.47 72.76
N LEU A 403 -36.58 -51.99 72.53
CA LEU A 403 -36.22 -53.39 72.83
C LEU A 403 -36.23 -53.75 74.32
N LYS A 404 -36.19 -52.76 75.23
CA LYS A 404 -36.27 -52.98 76.69
C LYS A 404 -37.71 -52.92 77.22
N LYS A 405 -38.68 -52.53 76.39
CA LYS A 405 -40.10 -52.41 76.74
C LYS A 405 -40.98 -53.54 76.19
N SER A 406 -40.43 -54.39 75.33
CA SER A 406 -41.00 -55.69 74.95
C SER A 406 -40.35 -56.78 75.76
#